data_AF-A0A4Q4XK50-F1
#
_entry.id   AF-A0A4Q4XK50-F1
#
_cell.length_a   1.000
_cell.length_b   1.000
_cell.length_c   1.000
_cell.angle_alpha   90.00
_cell.angle_beta   90.00
_cell.angle_gamma   90.00
#
_symmetry.space_group_name_H-M   'P 1'
#
loop_
_entity.id
_entity.type
_entity.pdbx_description
1 polymer ?
#
loop_
_entity_poly.entity_id
_entity_poly.type
_entity_poly.pdbx_seq_one_letter_code
_entity_poly.pdbx_strand_id
1 'polypeptide(L)'
;MTRIILSTGYAIDPSTPALSAFVMLTAEIRNIVSGGPSIIRKPGTFRSNLELTNSLRRNFLAAQQDYAAALQNGNGNGHHVNAEGEIEHNDRPATDIWTAQEGSTLYVPRIDWSVAGLQEERPQYEITVKLFYLPTASADARLEYTKRALDLVKRELRVGDIDLLIVSFPGISFEGDCEWEADKINATMGNEEEEVATWSALEDLHRDGQVGRLGIAEFGSAKLRRFLDRIKVRPAVDQINVKNCCNVPPPLSKLARDEGIELLTHNDCTDILPSGTLRELLGQGAQGAGVLADGESGGDGGLRGNLIPEWVVKYTAFVKDRGVIENKGYFAGAELVEA
;
A
#
# COMPACT_ATOMS: atom_id res chain seq x y z
N MET A 1 21.92 -4.20 -6.79
CA MET A 1 20.56 -4.53 -6.36
C MET A 1 19.70 -3.30 -6.53
N THR A 2 18.68 -3.39 -7.36
CA THR A 2 17.76 -2.28 -7.66
C THR A 2 16.49 -2.50 -6.88
N ARG A 3 16.06 -1.49 -6.11
CA ARG A 3 14.78 -1.52 -5.39
C ARG A 3 13.75 -0.73 -6.18
N ILE A 4 12.50 -1.16 -6.11
CA ILE A 4 11.37 -0.49 -6.75
C ILE A 4 10.37 -0.09 -5.68
N ILE A 5 9.99 1.18 -5.66
CA ILE A 5 8.91 1.70 -4.84
C ILE A 5 7.74 2.05 -5.74
N LEU A 6 6.63 1.36 -5.53
CA LEU A 6 5.36 1.68 -6.16
C LEU A 6 4.57 2.62 -5.28
N SER A 7 3.98 3.66 -5.85
CA SER A 7 3.17 4.65 -5.13
C SER A 7 1.80 4.82 -5.77
N THR A 8 0.78 5.01 -4.93
CA THR A 8 -0.54 5.49 -5.38
C THR A 8 -0.77 6.98 -5.12
N GLY A 9 0.22 7.70 -4.58
CA GLY A 9 0.17 9.13 -4.24
C GLY A 9 0.77 10.03 -5.32
N TYR A 10 0.42 9.80 -6.59
CA TYR A 10 0.92 10.65 -7.67
C TYR A 10 0.23 12.02 -7.64
N ALA A 11 1.04 13.07 -7.61
CA ALA A 11 0.61 14.46 -7.72
C ALA A 11 1.50 15.18 -8.75
N ILE A 12 0.88 16.03 -9.56
CA ILE A 12 1.47 16.64 -10.77
C ILE A 12 2.48 17.71 -10.37
N ASP A 13 3.62 17.76 -11.05
CA ASP A 13 4.62 18.83 -10.92
C ASP A 13 4.05 20.16 -11.47
N PRO A 14 3.80 21.17 -10.62
CA PRO A 14 3.24 22.46 -11.03
C PRO A 14 4.23 23.32 -11.84
N SER A 15 5.52 22.97 -11.88
CA SER A 15 6.53 23.65 -12.69
C SER A 15 6.55 23.22 -14.15
N THR A 16 5.75 22.21 -14.51
CA THR A 16 5.50 21.83 -15.91
C THR A 16 4.67 22.95 -16.57
N PRO A 17 5.20 23.68 -17.58
CA PRO A 17 4.71 25.01 -17.96
C PRO A 17 3.33 25.08 -18.66
N ALA A 18 2.48 24.05 -18.58
CA ALA A 18 1.26 23.96 -19.40
C ALA A 18 -0.03 23.49 -18.73
N LEU A 19 -0.16 23.45 -17.39
CA LEU A 19 -1.37 22.91 -16.74
C LEU A 19 -2.01 23.80 -15.66
N SER A 20 -1.93 25.11 -15.80
CA SER A 20 -2.42 26.05 -14.77
C SER A 20 -3.94 26.27 -14.70
N ALA A 21 -4.79 25.63 -15.52
CA ALA A 21 -6.23 25.93 -15.47
C ALA A 21 -7.20 24.76 -15.66
N PHE A 22 -6.84 23.72 -16.44
CA PHE A 22 -7.78 22.64 -16.75
C PHE A 22 -7.72 21.45 -15.76
N VAL A 23 -6.61 21.32 -15.03
CA VAL A 23 -6.33 20.21 -14.11
C VAL A 23 -6.46 20.62 -12.64
N MET A 24 -6.56 21.91 -12.33
CA MET A 24 -6.88 22.36 -10.97
C MET A 24 -8.25 21.84 -10.51
N LEU A 25 -9.16 21.54 -11.45
CA LEU A 25 -10.45 20.90 -11.18
C LEU A 25 -10.35 19.39 -10.88
N THR A 26 -9.27 18.71 -11.30
CA THR A 26 -9.04 17.28 -10.99
C THR A 26 -8.18 17.09 -9.73
N ALA A 27 -7.33 18.06 -9.39
CA ALA A 27 -6.62 18.11 -8.10
C ALA A 27 -7.56 18.37 -6.90
N GLU A 28 -8.77 18.90 -7.13
CA GLU A 28 -9.85 18.94 -6.14
C GLU A 28 -10.40 17.55 -5.78
N ILE A 29 -10.00 16.49 -6.50
CA ILE A 29 -10.24 15.11 -6.10
C ILE A 29 -9.03 14.59 -5.32
N ARG A 30 -8.69 15.24 -4.20
CA ARG A 30 -8.30 14.44 -3.02
C ARG A 30 -9.43 13.42 -2.85
N ASN A 31 -9.12 12.15 -2.60
CA ASN A 31 -10.10 11.05 -2.49
C ASN A 31 -11.16 11.30 -1.40
N ILE A 32 -12.07 12.25 -1.63
CA ILE A 32 -13.27 12.50 -0.87
C ILE A 32 -14.26 11.47 -1.38
N VAL A 33 -14.37 10.36 -0.66
CA VAL A 33 -15.46 9.41 -0.87
C VAL A 33 -16.75 10.08 -0.38
N SER A 34 -17.38 10.88 -1.23
CA SER A 34 -18.80 11.20 -1.10
C SER A 34 -19.59 10.15 -1.89
N GLY A 35 -20.56 9.52 -1.23
CA GLY A 35 -21.21 8.29 -1.68
C GLY A 35 -21.74 8.33 -3.12
N GLY A 36 -21.36 7.31 -3.91
CA GLY A 36 -21.88 7.02 -5.25
C GLY A 36 -22.53 5.63 -5.33
N PRO A 37 -23.39 5.36 -6.33
CA PRO A 37 -24.53 4.46 -6.22
C PRO A 37 -24.15 2.98 -6.15
N SER A 38 -25.01 2.23 -5.48
CA SER A 38 -24.92 0.79 -5.22
C SER A 38 -24.69 -0.04 -6.48
N ILE A 39 -23.48 -0.58 -6.65
CA ILE A 39 -23.14 -1.60 -7.65
C ILE A 39 -23.43 -2.98 -7.06
N ILE A 40 -24.22 -3.77 -7.78
CA ILE A 40 -24.57 -5.17 -7.49
C ILE A 40 -23.29 -6.01 -7.45
N ARG A 41 -23.06 -6.73 -6.35
CA ARG A 41 -21.78 -7.35 -5.97
C ARG A 41 -21.75 -8.83 -6.35
N LYS A 42 -20.70 -9.28 -7.04
CA LYS A 42 -20.32 -10.71 -7.08
C LYS A 42 -19.63 -11.11 -5.76
N PRO A 43 -19.92 -12.27 -5.15
CA PRO A 43 -19.20 -12.76 -3.98
C PRO A 43 -17.76 -13.13 -4.36
N GLY A 44 -16.78 -12.84 -3.49
CA GLY A 44 -15.43 -13.43 -3.57
C GLY A 44 -14.27 -12.55 -4.06
N THR A 45 -14.42 -11.22 -4.19
CA THR A 45 -13.30 -10.35 -4.58
C THR A 45 -12.58 -9.75 -3.37
N PHE A 46 -11.28 -10.03 -3.28
CA PHE A 46 -10.33 -9.43 -2.35
C PHE A 46 -10.26 -7.90 -2.53
N ARG A 47 -10.85 -7.13 -1.61
CA ARG A 47 -11.00 -5.67 -1.77
C ARG A 47 -9.68 -4.93 -1.79
N SER A 48 -8.70 -5.27 -0.94
CA SER A 48 -7.45 -4.50 -0.83
C SER A 48 -6.46 -4.75 -1.96
N ASN A 49 -6.30 -5.99 -2.44
CA ASN A 49 -5.47 -6.27 -3.62
C ASN A 49 -6.07 -5.62 -4.87
N LEU A 50 -7.38 -5.72 -5.06
CA LEU A 50 -8.05 -5.07 -6.19
C LEU A 50 -7.98 -3.54 -6.09
N GLU A 51 -8.15 -2.98 -4.87
CA GLU A 51 -7.97 -1.55 -4.62
C GLU A 51 -6.54 -1.09 -4.94
N LEU A 52 -5.52 -1.82 -4.43
CA LEU A 52 -4.10 -1.53 -4.67
C LEU A 52 -3.78 -1.59 -6.16
N THR A 53 -4.07 -2.72 -6.81
CA THR A 53 -3.71 -2.95 -8.22
C THR A 53 -4.40 -1.95 -9.15
N ASN A 54 -5.69 -1.69 -8.97
CA ASN A 54 -6.41 -0.68 -9.75
C ASN A 54 -5.89 0.74 -9.49
N SER A 55 -5.49 1.04 -8.25
CA SER A 55 -4.94 2.36 -7.93
C SER A 55 -3.55 2.53 -8.54
N LEU A 56 -2.70 1.50 -8.52
CA LEU A 56 -1.40 1.53 -9.19
C LEU A 56 -1.55 1.71 -10.70
N ARG A 57 -2.40 0.91 -11.36
CA ARG A 57 -2.63 1.04 -12.81
C ARG A 57 -3.12 2.44 -13.20
N ARG A 58 -4.08 2.99 -12.46
CA ARG A 58 -4.57 4.35 -12.69
C ARG A 58 -3.48 5.40 -12.52
N ASN A 59 -2.65 5.28 -11.49
CA ASN A 59 -1.56 6.23 -11.24
C ASN A 59 -0.47 6.14 -12.31
N PHE A 60 -0.11 4.94 -12.77
CA PHE A 60 0.86 4.77 -13.85
C PHE A 60 0.33 5.39 -15.15
N LEU A 61 -0.93 5.13 -15.49
CA LEU A 61 -1.55 5.71 -16.69
C LEU A 61 -1.64 7.24 -16.60
N ALA A 62 -2.08 7.79 -15.47
CA ALA A 62 -2.16 9.24 -15.27
C ALA A 62 -0.77 9.90 -15.40
N ALA A 63 0.25 9.34 -14.75
CA ALA A 63 1.61 9.84 -14.87
C ALA A 63 2.10 9.78 -16.33
N GLN A 64 1.90 8.66 -17.02
CA GLN A 64 2.29 8.55 -18.43
C GLN A 64 1.58 9.59 -19.31
N GLN A 65 0.29 9.83 -19.11
CA GLN A 65 -0.47 10.83 -19.88
C GLN A 65 0.01 12.26 -19.61
N ASP A 66 0.22 12.62 -18.35
CA ASP A 66 0.67 13.96 -17.98
C ASP A 66 2.07 14.27 -18.54
N TYR A 67 3.01 13.33 -18.40
CA TYR A 67 4.37 13.48 -18.92
C TYR A 67 4.41 13.43 -20.45
N ALA A 68 3.56 12.64 -21.11
CA ALA A 68 3.43 12.67 -22.57
C ALA A 68 2.89 14.00 -23.08
N ALA A 69 1.86 14.56 -22.43
CA ALA A 69 1.29 15.86 -22.79
C ALA A 69 2.29 17.01 -22.61
N ALA A 70 3.12 16.95 -21.55
CA ALA A 70 4.18 17.92 -21.33
C ALA A 70 5.22 17.96 -22.48
N LEU A 71 5.56 16.79 -23.05
CA LEU A 71 6.47 16.68 -24.19
C LEU A 71 5.87 17.25 -25.48
N GLN A 72 4.57 17.02 -25.72
CA GLN A 72 3.87 17.51 -26.92
C GLN A 72 3.68 19.03 -26.90
N ASN A 73 3.38 19.63 -25.74
CA ASN A 73 3.20 21.08 -25.62
C ASN A 73 4.52 21.88 -25.72
N GLY A 74 5.68 21.23 -25.59
CA GLY A 74 6.99 21.84 -25.84
C GLY A 74 7.33 21.98 -27.33
N ASN A 75 6.72 21.16 -28.20
CA ASN A 75 6.90 21.19 -29.64
C ASN A 75 5.55 21.50 -30.31
N GLY A 76 5.29 22.80 -30.58
CA GLY A 76 4.02 23.31 -31.11
C GLY A 76 3.62 22.79 -32.49
N ASN A 77 3.15 21.55 -32.57
CA ASN A 77 2.44 21.01 -33.72
C ASN A 77 1.28 20.12 -33.23
N GLY A 78 0.11 20.75 -33.08
CA GLY A 78 -1.11 20.08 -32.63
C GLY A 78 -1.53 18.98 -33.60
N HIS A 79 -1.65 17.76 -33.08
CA HIS A 79 -2.41 16.69 -33.71
C HIS A 79 -3.60 16.35 -32.82
N HIS A 80 -4.80 16.60 -33.33
CA HIS A 80 -6.06 16.19 -32.69
C HIS A 80 -6.10 14.67 -32.62
N VAL A 81 -6.22 14.09 -31.41
CA VAL A 81 -6.52 12.67 -31.24
C VAL A 81 -7.99 12.54 -30.83
N ASN A 82 -8.76 11.84 -31.66
CA ASN A 82 -10.15 11.53 -31.40
C ASN A 82 -10.24 10.49 -30.27
N ALA A 83 -11.09 10.75 -29.28
CA ALA A 83 -11.45 9.81 -28.25
C ALA A 83 -12.31 8.70 -28.86
N GLU A 84 -11.70 7.53 -29.09
CA GLU A 84 -12.29 6.18 -29.25
C GLU A 84 -11.34 5.34 -30.14
N GLY A 85 -10.28 4.79 -29.55
CA GLY A 85 -9.35 3.89 -30.23
C GLY A 85 -8.43 3.19 -29.22
N GLU A 86 -8.21 1.89 -29.41
CA GLU A 86 -7.30 1.08 -28.59
C GLU A 86 -5.89 1.70 -28.60
N ILE A 87 -5.28 1.82 -27.41
CA ILE A 87 -3.94 2.41 -27.25
C ILE A 87 -2.92 1.48 -27.92
N GLU A 88 -2.45 1.85 -29.11
CA GLU A 88 -1.34 1.18 -29.77
C GLU A 88 -0.05 1.30 -28.93
N HIS A 89 0.83 0.32 -29.05
CA HIS A 89 2.07 0.17 -28.26
C HIS A 89 3.08 1.34 -28.40
N ASN A 90 2.82 2.30 -29.30
CA ASN A 90 3.73 3.36 -29.73
C ASN A 90 3.54 4.74 -29.04
N ASP A 91 2.51 4.94 -28.22
CA ASP A 91 2.20 6.25 -27.62
C ASP A 91 2.66 6.42 -26.16
N ARG A 92 3.39 5.45 -25.60
CA ARG A 92 3.87 5.54 -24.21
C ARG A 92 5.12 6.42 -24.14
N PRO A 93 5.21 7.37 -23.18
CA PRO A 93 6.45 8.11 -22.96
C PRO A 93 7.55 7.16 -22.49
N ALA A 94 8.81 7.54 -22.75
CA ALA A 94 9.96 6.79 -22.23
C ALA A 94 9.89 6.69 -20.70
N THR A 95 10.26 5.52 -20.16
CA THR A 95 10.05 5.16 -18.75
C THR A 95 10.72 6.12 -17.78
N ASP A 96 11.91 6.61 -18.14
CA ASP A 96 12.71 7.56 -17.36
C ASP A 96 12.06 8.94 -17.18
N ILE A 97 11.07 9.28 -18.01
CA ILE A 97 10.38 10.58 -17.95
C ILE A 97 9.37 10.62 -16.78
N TRP A 98 8.64 9.53 -16.57
CA TRP A 98 7.55 9.43 -15.57
C TRP A 98 7.92 8.60 -14.34
N THR A 99 9.11 7.99 -14.32
CA THR A 99 9.73 7.35 -13.15
C THR A 99 10.90 8.18 -12.63
N ALA A 100 11.41 7.88 -11.43
CA ALA A 100 12.57 8.58 -10.87
C ALA A 100 13.53 7.62 -10.17
N GLN A 101 14.81 7.73 -10.50
CA GLN A 101 15.87 7.00 -9.83
C GLN A 101 16.49 7.87 -8.73
N GLU A 102 16.42 7.41 -7.47
CA GLU A 102 17.15 8.00 -6.35
C GLU A 102 18.11 6.95 -5.76
N GLY A 103 19.41 7.11 -6.03
CA GLY A 103 20.41 6.10 -5.65
C GLY A 103 20.11 4.75 -6.29
N SER A 104 19.91 3.71 -5.47
CA SER A 104 19.54 2.36 -5.93
C SER A 104 18.03 2.10 -5.99
N THR A 105 17.20 3.13 -5.78
CA THR A 105 15.74 3.00 -5.70
C THR A 105 15.08 3.66 -6.91
N LEU A 106 14.24 2.91 -7.62
CA LEU A 106 13.37 3.42 -8.67
C LEU A 106 11.96 3.66 -8.12
N TYR A 107 11.46 4.88 -8.26
CA TYR A 107 10.09 5.25 -7.93
C TYR A 107 9.20 5.16 -9.17
N VAL A 108 8.10 4.40 -9.04
CA VAL A 108 7.12 4.18 -10.10
C VAL A 108 5.70 4.47 -9.56
N PRO A 109 5.03 5.54 -10.01
CA PRO A 109 5.61 6.66 -10.77
C PRO A 109 6.58 7.46 -9.89
N ARG A 110 7.27 8.44 -10.48
CA ARG A 110 7.99 9.45 -9.69
C ARG A 110 7.03 10.23 -8.79
N ILE A 111 7.54 10.68 -7.64
CA ILE A 111 6.75 11.37 -6.62
C ILE A 111 7.28 12.79 -6.49
N ASP A 112 6.41 13.78 -6.65
CA ASP A 112 6.71 15.16 -6.30
C ASP A 112 6.34 15.42 -4.83
N TRP A 113 7.35 15.45 -3.97
CA TRP A 113 7.18 15.72 -2.54
C TRP A 113 6.84 17.20 -2.25
N SER A 114 6.91 18.11 -3.23
CA SER A 114 6.63 19.54 -3.07
C SER A 114 5.14 19.85 -2.90
N VAL A 115 4.28 18.94 -3.38
CA VAL A 115 2.81 19.02 -3.28
C VAL A 115 2.23 18.07 -2.23
N ALA A 116 3.09 17.28 -1.57
CA ALA A 116 2.72 16.41 -0.46
C ALA A 116 2.16 17.19 0.74
N GLY A 117 1.47 16.50 1.64
CA GLY A 117 0.99 17.06 2.90
C GLY A 117 -0.52 17.13 3.07
N LEU A 118 -0.91 17.11 4.34
CA LEU A 118 -2.28 17.29 4.79
C LEU A 118 -2.63 18.78 4.88
N GLN A 119 -3.92 19.10 4.75
CA GLN A 119 -4.41 20.49 4.73
C GLN A 119 -4.58 21.08 6.13
N GLU A 120 -5.06 20.26 7.07
CA GLU A 120 -5.31 20.68 8.45
C GLU A 120 -4.06 20.50 9.33
N GLU A 121 -4.12 20.96 10.58
CA GLU A 121 -3.04 20.70 11.54
C GLU A 121 -3.03 19.25 12.04
N ARG A 122 -1.84 18.73 12.36
CA ARG A 122 -1.61 17.36 12.84
C ARG A 122 -2.60 16.87 13.91
N PRO A 123 -2.99 17.66 14.94
CA PRO A 123 -3.94 17.21 15.97
C PRO A 123 -5.35 16.93 15.48
N GLN A 124 -5.75 17.43 14.30
CA GLN A 124 -7.07 17.14 13.72
C GLN A 124 -7.13 15.77 13.05
N TYR A 125 -5.98 15.16 12.75
CA TYR A 125 -5.93 13.87 12.10
C TYR A 125 -5.83 12.69 13.06
N GLU A 126 -6.41 11.59 12.62
CA GLU A 126 -6.05 10.25 13.03
C GLU A 126 -5.47 9.51 11.82
N ILE A 127 -4.19 9.16 11.91
CA ILE A 127 -3.41 8.52 10.85
C ILE A 127 -3.21 7.06 11.21
N THR A 128 -3.86 6.19 10.45
CA THR A 128 -3.68 4.74 10.55
C THR A 128 -2.83 4.24 9.40
N VAL A 129 -1.80 3.46 9.73
CA VAL A 129 -0.93 2.77 8.79
C VAL A 129 -1.06 1.27 9.01
N LYS A 130 -1.30 0.50 7.95
CA LYS A 130 -1.26 -0.95 7.96
C LYS A 130 -0.14 -1.44 7.06
N LEU A 131 0.83 -2.14 7.64
CA LEU A 131 1.98 -2.70 6.95
C LEU A 131 1.81 -4.22 6.79
N PHE A 132 1.87 -4.68 5.55
CA PHE A 132 1.83 -6.08 5.17
C PHE A 132 3.26 -6.53 4.86
N TYR A 133 3.79 -7.44 5.67
CA TYR A 133 5.03 -8.15 5.34
C TYR A 133 4.69 -9.30 4.41
N LEU A 134 5.33 -9.36 3.24
CA LEU A 134 5.03 -10.39 2.25
C LEU A 134 5.82 -11.68 2.51
N PRO A 135 5.37 -12.85 2.01
CA PRO A 135 6.03 -14.14 2.28
C PRO A 135 7.50 -14.22 1.85
N THR A 136 7.89 -13.36 0.91
CA THR A 136 9.23 -13.19 0.35
C THR A 136 10.16 -12.34 1.22
N ALA A 137 9.63 -11.62 2.23
CA ALA A 137 10.41 -10.82 3.16
C ALA A 137 10.95 -11.67 4.33
N SER A 138 12.28 -11.71 4.47
CA SER A 138 12.92 -12.28 5.65
C SER A 138 12.60 -11.47 6.92
N ALA A 139 12.55 -12.14 8.07
CA ALA A 139 12.27 -11.48 9.34
C ALA A 139 13.28 -10.37 9.68
N ASP A 140 14.56 -10.60 9.38
CA ASP A 140 15.65 -9.64 9.64
C ASP A 140 15.47 -8.32 8.87
N ALA A 141 14.85 -8.37 7.68
CA ALA A 141 14.62 -7.19 6.85
C ALA A 141 13.37 -6.39 7.25
N ARG A 142 12.44 -6.98 8.02
CA ARG A 142 11.15 -6.36 8.37
C ARG A 142 11.30 -5.02 9.09
N LEU A 143 12.34 -4.86 9.91
CA LEU A 143 12.62 -3.58 10.56
C LEU A 143 13.02 -2.49 9.56
N GLU A 144 13.90 -2.80 8.61
CA GLU A 144 14.27 -1.86 7.55
C GLU A 144 13.05 -1.50 6.69
N TYR A 145 12.23 -2.50 6.34
CA TYR A 145 10.99 -2.31 5.60
C TYR A 145 10.00 -1.42 6.34
N THR A 146 9.85 -1.61 7.65
CA THR A 146 8.98 -0.77 8.48
C THR A 146 9.44 0.68 8.48
N LYS A 147 10.73 0.92 8.73
CA LYS A 147 11.29 2.28 8.76
C LYS A 147 11.09 2.96 7.40
N ARG A 148 11.39 2.26 6.31
CA ARG A 148 11.19 2.79 4.95
C ARG A 148 9.72 3.10 4.65
N ALA A 149 8.81 2.18 4.97
CA ALA A 149 7.39 2.38 4.74
C ALA A 149 6.85 3.57 5.54
N LEU A 150 7.23 3.68 6.82
CA LEU A 150 6.86 4.81 7.66
C LEU A 150 7.44 6.12 7.16
N ASP A 151 8.69 6.15 6.70
CA ASP A 151 9.32 7.36 6.17
C ASP A 151 8.64 7.83 4.88
N LEU A 152 8.23 6.91 4.00
CA LEU A 152 7.45 7.24 2.80
C LEU A 152 6.09 7.85 3.17
N VAL A 153 5.36 7.22 4.10
CA VAL A 153 4.05 7.73 4.56
C VAL A 153 4.21 9.08 5.27
N LYS A 154 5.21 9.26 6.13
CA LYS A 154 5.47 10.52 6.84
C LYS A 154 5.84 11.64 5.88
N ARG A 155 6.63 11.35 4.83
CA ARG A 155 6.95 12.32 3.76
C ARG A 155 5.72 12.71 2.96
N GLU A 156 4.91 11.73 2.56
CA GLU A 156 3.67 11.93 1.80
C GLU A 156 2.64 12.79 2.56
N LEU A 157 2.48 12.53 3.86
CA LEU A 157 1.53 13.26 4.70
C LEU A 157 2.12 14.51 5.34
N ARG A 158 3.44 14.73 5.23
CA ARG A 158 4.22 15.78 5.91
C ARG A 158 3.97 15.81 7.42
N VAL A 159 4.09 14.66 8.06
CA VAL A 159 3.92 14.50 9.52
C VAL A 159 5.17 13.91 10.16
N GLY A 160 5.39 14.20 11.44
CA GLY A 160 6.51 13.64 12.21
C GLY A 160 6.25 12.23 12.77
N ASP A 161 4.97 11.89 12.96
CA ASP A 161 4.50 10.70 13.64
C ASP A 161 3.13 10.23 13.07
N ILE A 162 2.73 9.01 13.43
CA ILE A 162 1.41 8.44 13.09
C ILE A 162 0.69 7.93 14.34
N ASP A 163 -0.64 7.84 14.30
CA ASP A 163 -1.44 7.47 15.47
C ASP A 163 -1.48 5.96 15.71
N LEU A 164 -1.59 5.16 14.64
CA LEU A 164 -1.71 3.69 14.75
C LEU A 164 -0.94 2.98 13.63
N LEU A 165 -0.02 2.08 14.00
CA LEU A 165 0.60 1.12 13.08
C LEU A 165 0.06 -0.28 13.33
N ILE A 166 -0.59 -0.87 12.33
CA ILE A 166 -1.06 -2.26 12.33
C ILE A 166 -0.11 -3.08 11.46
N VAL A 167 0.41 -4.20 11.96
CA VAL A 167 1.23 -5.11 11.16
C VAL A 167 0.48 -6.40 10.82
N SER A 168 0.64 -6.85 9.58
CA SER A 168 0.15 -8.12 9.06
C SER A 168 1.35 -8.98 8.67
N PHE A 169 1.48 -10.12 9.32
CA PHE A 169 2.57 -11.06 9.10
C PHE A 169 2.21 -12.10 8.02
N PRO A 170 3.20 -12.61 7.28
CA PRO A 170 2.95 -13.63 6.25
C PRO A 170 2.51 -14.94 6.90
N GLY A 171 1.63 -15.67 6.21
CA GLY A 171 1.20 -17.00 6.63
C GLY A 171 0.23 -17.03 7.82
N ILE A 172 -0.33 -15.89 8.21
CA ILE A 172 -1.40 -15.79 9.21
C ILE A 172 -2.68 -15.33 8.52
N SER A 173 -3.77 -16.06 8.72
CA SER A 173 -5.11 -15.64 8.34
C SER A 173 -6.12 -16.08 9.39
N PHE A 174 -7.25 -15.38 9.47
CA PHE A 174 -8.39 -15.77 10.28
C PHE A 174 -9.48 -16.37 9.38
N GLU A 175 -9.24 -17.57 8.85
CA GLU A 175 -10.14 -18.24 7.91
C GLU A 175 -10.53 -19.64 8.41
N GLY A 176 -11.82 -19.98 8.29
CA GLY A 176 -12.41 -21.27 8.64
C GLY A 176 -13.91 -21.29 8.32
N ASP A 177 -14.57 -22.44 8.41
CA ASP A 177 -16.01 -22.55 8.13
C ASP A 177 -16.85 -21.92 9.25
N CYS A 178 -16.27 -21.77 10.45
CA CYS A 178 -16.83 -21.03 11.57
C CYS A 178 -15.73 -20.39 12.43
N GLU A 179 -16.13 -19.51 13.35
CA GLU A 179 -15.19 -18.73 14.18
C GLU A 179 -14.28 -19.60 15.04
N TRP A 180 -14.78 -20.74 15.51
CA TRP A 180 -14.00 -21.69 16.33
C TRP A 180 -12.95 -22.43 15.52
N GLU A 181 -13.28 -22.79 14.28
CA GLU A 181 -12.34 -23.43 13.38
C GLU A 181 -11.25 -22.45 12.94
N ALA A 182 -11.63 -21.24 12.55
CA ALA A 182 -10.69 -20.18 12.21
C ALA A 182 -9.70 -19.93 13.36
N ASP A 183 -10.20 -19.81 14.59
CA ASP A 183 -9.37 -19.63 15.80
C ASP A 183 -8.39 -20.79 16.02
N LYS A 184 -8.86 -22.03 15.81
CA LYS A 184 -8.05 -23.24 15.99
C LYS A 184 -6.96 -23.37 14.92
N ILE A 185 -7.28 -23.12 13.66
CA ILE A 185 -6.31 -23.17 12.56
C ILE A 185 -5.26 -22.07 12.77
N ASN A 186 -5.73 -20.84 13.05
CA ASN A 186 -4.87 -19.69 13.30
C ASN A 186 -3.84 -19.92 14.41
N ALA A 187 -4.22 -20.68 15.45
CA ALA A 187 -3.32 -21.03 16.55
C ALA A 187 -2.04 -21.76 16.13
N THR A 188 -1.95 -22.28 14.90
CA THR A 188 -0.78 -23.00 14.36
C THR A 188 -0.11 -22.29 13.19
N MET A 189 -0.59 -21.11 12.82
CA MET A 189 -0.11 -20.32 11.68
C MET A 189 1.05 -19.38 12.04
N GLY A 190 1.80 -18.95 11.03
CA GLY A 190 2.90 -18.00 11.16
C GLY A 190 4.17 -18.58 11.79
N ASN A 191 5.02 -17.69 12.30
CA ASN A 191 6.27 -18.02 12.98
C ASN A 191 6.42 -17.12 14.22
N GLU A 192 6.14 -17.67 15.39
CA GLU A 192 6.09 -16.91 16.64
C GLU A 192 7.42 -16.23 17.00
N GLU A 193 8.56 -16.86 16.69
CA GLU A 193 9.87 -16.27 16.95
C GLU A 193 10.11 -15.03 16.10
N GLU A 194 9.79 -15.10 14.82
CA GLU A 194 9.94 -13.97 13.91
C GLU A 194 8.94 -12.85 14.22
N GLU A 195 7.70 -13.21 14.59
CA GLU A 195 6.66 -12.26 14.99
C GLU A 195 7.09 -11.47 16.23
N VAL A 196 7.60 -12.15 17.26
CA VAL A 196 8.08 -11.51 18.50
C VAL A 196 9.34 -10.68 18.25
N ALA A 197 10.29 -11.17 17.45
CA ALA A 197 11.49 -10.42 17.09
C ALA A 197 11.13 -9.13 16.32
N THR A 198 10.22 -9.23 15.35
CA THR A 198 9.70 -8.07 14.61
C THR A 198 9.02 -7.11 15.57
N TRP A 199 8.13 -7.60 16.44
CA TRP A 199 7.39 -6.78 17.39
C TRP A 199 8.30 -5.99 18.31
N SER A 200 9.34 -6.61 18.87
CA SER A 200 10.31 -5.93 19.74
C SER A 200 10.92 -4.68 19.06
N ALA A 201 11.14 -4.73 17.74
CA ALA A 201 11.65 -3.58 17.02
C ALA A 201 10.58 -2.49 16.77
N LEU A 202 9.30 -2.88 16.67
CA LEU A 202 8.17 -1.94 16.62
C LEU A 202 7.95 -1.25 17.98
N GLU A 203 8.22 -1.95 19.09
CA GLU A 203 8.16 -1.36 20.44
C GLU A 203 9.13 -0.17 20.58
N ASP A 204 10.29 -0.24 19.92
CA ASP A 204 11.25 0.87 19.91
C ASP A 204 10.72 2.06 19.10
N LEU A 205 10.06 1.83 17.95
CA LEU A 205 9.42 2.92 17.18
C LEU A 205 8.30 3.62 17.97
N HIS A 206 7.56 2.86 18.77
CA HIS A 206 6.55 3.40 19.67
C HIS A 206 7.21 4.23 20.80
N ARG A 207 8.28 3.71 21.40
CA ARG A 207 9.01 4.41 22.47
C ARG A 207 9.66 5.70 21.99
N ASP A 208 10.14 5.72 20.75
CA ASP A 208 10.73 6.89 20.09
C ASP A 208 9.67 7.94 19.67
N GLY A 209 8.38 7.66 19.90
CA GLY A 209 7.29 8.58 19.58
C GLY A 209 6.96 8.67 18.09
N GLN A 210 7.52 7.80 17.25
CA GLN A 210 7.20 7.77 15.81
C GLN A 210 5.82 7.18 15.53
N VAL A 211 5.34 6.33 16.45
CA VAL A 211 4.07 5.63 16.35
C VAL A 211 3.34 5.70 17.69
N GLY A 212 2.13 6.26 17.70
CA GLY A 212 1.33 6.43 18.92
C GLY A 212 0.82 5.12 19.51
N ARG A 213 0.36 4.20 18.67
CA ARG A 213 -0.19 2.89 19.08
C ARG A 213 0.24 1.80 18.11
N LEU A 214 0.45 0.60 18.63
CA LEU A 214 0.75 -0.58 17.83
C LEU A 214 -0.48 -1.48 17.72
N GLY A 215 -0.62 -2.16 16.61
CA GLY A 215 -1.66 -3.15 16.36
C GLY A 215 -1.15 -4.32 15.54
N ILE A 216 -1.90 -5.40 15.60
CA ILE A 216 -1.66 -6.64 14.86
C ILE A 216 -2.88 -6.96 14.01
N ALA A 217 -2.73 -7.90 13.08
CA ALA A 217 -3.83 -8.41 12.29
C ALA A 217 -3.83 -9.94 12.28
N GLU A 218 -5.03 -10.50 12.28
CA GLU A 218 -5.38 -11.91 12.15
C GLU A 218 -4.98 -12.77 13.35
N PHE A 219 -4.83 -12.23 14.57
CA PHE A 219 -4.42 -13.07 15.72
C PHE A 219 -5.63 -13.71 16.40
N GLY A 220 -5.70 -15.05 16.36
CA GLY A 220 -6.65 -15.85 17.11
C GLY A 220 -6.32 -15.91 18.60
N SER A 221 -7.26 -16.37 19.41
CA SER A 221 -7.23 -16.30 20.87
C SER A 221 -6.02 -17.00 21.50
N ALA A 222 -5.67 -18.20 21.01
CA ALA A 222 -4.53 -18.95 21.52
C ALA A 222 -3.19 -18.34 21.10
N LYS A 223 -3.10 -17.87 19.84
CA LYS A 223 -1.90 -17.22 19.29
C LYS A 223 -1.65 -15.88 19.98
N LEU A 224 -2.69 -15.05 20.11
CA LEU A 224 -2.65 -13.79 20.84
C LEU A 224 -2.15 -13.98 22.26
N ARG A 225 -2.69 -14.95 23.01
CA ARG A 225 -2.23 -15.20 24.39
C ARG A 225 -0.72 -15.49 24.46
N ARG A 226 -0.22 -16.42 23.63
CA ARG A 226 1.22 -16.75 23.60
C ARG A 226 2.08 -15.57 23.18
N PHE A 227 1.59 -14.75 22.25
CA PHE A 227 2.27 -13.54 21.82
C PHE A 227 2.36 -12.51 22.96
N LEU A 228 1.27 -12.27 23.68
CA LEU A 228 1.21 -11.36 24.82
C LEU A 228 2.17 -11.78 25.96
N ASP A 229 2.39 -13.07 26.17
CA ASP A 229 3.33 -13.56 27.20
C ASP A 229 4.81 -13.19 26.89
N ARG A 230 5.11 -12.75 25.67
CA ARG A 230 6.49 -12.54 25.18
C ARG A 230 6.84 -11.09 24.84
N ILE A 231 5.88 -10.18 24.86
CA ILE A 231 6.04 -8.78 24.45
C ILE A 231 5.89 -7.81 25.62
N LYS A 232 6.46 -6.61 25.50
CA LYS A 232 6.45 -5.57 26.54
C LYS A 232 5.36 -4.53 26.28
N VAL A 233 5.20 -4.10 25.03
CA VAL A 233 4.16 -3.16 24.60
C VAL A 233 3.01 -3.98 24.06
N ARG A 234 1.87 -3.94 24.75
CA ARG A 234 0.63 -4.60 24.32
C ARG A 234 0.12 -3.98 23.01
N PRO A 235 -0.34 -4.77 22.02
CA PRO A 235 -1.05 -4.23 20.88
C PRO A 235 -2.33 -3.55 21.37
N ALA A 236 -2.61 -2.35 20.90
CA ALA A 236 -3.84 -1.64 21.22
C ALA A 236 -5.01 -2.07 20.32
N VAL A 237 -4.71 -2.71 19.19
CA VAL A 237 -5.68 -3.16 18.17
C VAL A 237 -5.29 -4.55 17.68
N ASP A 238 -6.28 -5.42 17.49
CA ASP A 238 -6.17 -6.63 16.68
C ASP A 238 -7.25 -6.63 15.59
N GLN A 239 -6.81 -6.65 14.34
CA GLN A 239 -7.65 -6.60 13.16
C GLN A 239 -7.94 -8.00 12.63
N ILE A 240 -9.20 -8.42 12.60
CA ILE A 240 -9.60 -9.76 12.13
C ILE A 240 -10.43 -9.70 10.85
N ASN A 241 -10.18 -10.63 9.94
CA ASN A 241 -10.95 -10.78 8.72
C ASN A 241 -12.13 -11.75 8.93
N VAL A 242 -13.31 -11.19 9.18
CA VAL A 242 -14.54 -11.94 9.48
C VAL A 242 -15.33 -12.39 8.22
N LYS A 243 -14.68 -12.47 7.05
CA LYS A 243 -15.37 -12.79 5.78
C LYS A 243 -16.16 -14.11 5.79
N ASN A 244 -15.63 -15.14 6.44
CA ASN A 244 -16.25 -16.47 6.51
C ASN A 244 -16.95 -16.72 7.85
N CYS A 245 -16.81 -15.82 8.83
CA CYS A 245 -17.30 -16.00 10.19
C CYS A 245 -18.05 -14.75 10.63
N CYS A 246 -19.37 -14.81 10.78
CA CYS A 246 -20.18 -13.66 11.17
C CYS A 246 -19.87 -13.12 12.58
N ASN A 247 -19.16 -13.89 13.40
CA ASN A 247 -18.90 -13.58 14.81
C ASN A 247 -17.42 -13.71 15.14
N VAL A 248 -17.00 -12.91 16.11
CA VAL A 248 -15.69 -13.05 16.75
C VAL A 248 -15.76 -14.18 17.77
N PRO A 249 -14.78 -15.10 17.86
CA PRO A 249 -14.80 -16.16 18.86
C PRO A 249 -14.95 -15.58 20.28
N PRO A 250 -15.83 -16.14 21.12
CA PRO A 250 -15.96 -15.70 22.51
C PRO A 250 -14.64 -15.71 23.31
N PRO A 251 -13.73 -16.69 23.14
CA PRO A 251 -12.42 -16.68 23.80
C PRO A 251 -11.56 -15.48 23.39
N LEU A 252 -11.57 -15.10 22.11
CA LEU A 252 -10.83 -13.94 21.59
C LEU A 252 -11.42 -12.64 22.13
N SER A 253 -12.75 -12.49 22.06
CA SER A 253 -13.47 -11.34 22.61
C SER A 253 -13.21 -11.15 24.11
N LYS A 254 -13.15 -12.24 24.88
CA LYS A 254 -12.82 -12.20 26.30
C LYS A 254 -11.38 -11.75 26.52
N LEU A 255 -10.41 -12.37 25.83
CA LEU A 255 -9.00 -12.04 25.97
C LEU A 255 -8.73 -10.58 25.61
N ALA A 256 -9.25 -10.12 24.48
CA ALA A 256 -9.05 -8.75 24.01
C ALA A 256 -9.57 -7.71 25.01
N ARG A 257 -10.79 -7.91 25.54
CA ARG A 257 -11.34 -7.02 26.58
C ARG A 257 -10.49 -7.03 27.87
N ASP A 258 -10.08 -8.22 28.31
CA ASP A 258 -9.32 -8.37 29.56
C ASP A 258 -7.92 -7.71 29.44
N GLU A 259 -7.35 -7.66 28.23
CA GLU A 259 -6.03 -7.05 27.93
C GLU A 259 -6.12 -5.61 27.37
N GLY A 260 -7.33 -5.05 27.23
CA GLY A 260 -7.52 -3.69 26.69
C GLY A 260 -7.24 -3.54 25.19
N ILE A 261 -7.42 -4.61 24.41
CA ILE A 261 -7.18 -4.67 22.96
C ILE A 261 -8.50 -4.45 22.22
N GLU A 262 -8.52 -3.50 21.28
CA GLU A 262 -9.67 -3.26 20.42
C GLU A 262 -9.71 -4.27 19.27
N LEU A 263 -10.84 -4.97 19.11
CA LEU A 263 -11.06 -5.86 17.97
C LEU A 263 -11.74 -5.11 16.84
N LEU A 264 -11.03 -4.95 15.73
CA LEU A 264 -11.53 -4.29 14.53
C LEU A 264 -11.69 -5.31 13.40
N THR A 265 -12.64 -5.06 12.50
CA THR A 265 -12.82 -5.89 11.31
C THR A 265 -12.20 -5.23 10.09
N HIS A 266 -11.60 -6.03 9.21
CA HIS A 266 -11.10 -5.55 7.93
C HIS A 266 -11.43 -6.53 6.80
N ASN A 267 -11.23 -6.09 5.57
CA ASN A 267 -11.54 -6.86 4.36
C ASN A 267 -10.32 -7.02 3.45
N ASP A 268 -9.13 -6.88 4.04
CA ASP A 268 -7.90 -7.03 3.27
C ASP A 268 -7.73 -8.50 2.83
N CYS A 269 -6.85 -8.73 1.88
CA CYS A 269 -6.45 -10.06 1.42
C CYS A 269 -5.17 -10.52 2.10
N THR A 270 -5.04 -11.83 2.23
CA THR A 270 -3.88 -12.50 2.83
C THR A 270 -2.62 -12.27 1.98
N ASP A 271 -2.73 -12.37 0.66
CA ASP A 271 -1.65 -12.00 -0.28
C ASP A 271 -2.04 -10.74 -1.06
N ILE A 272 -1.51 -9.59 -0.61
CA ILE A 272 -1.89 -8.28 -1.15
C ILE A 272 -1.16 -7.89 -2.43
N LEU A 273 0.02 -8.46 -2.68
CA LEU A 273 0.80 -8.20 -3.89
C LEU A 273 1.57 -9.48 -4.30
N PRO A 274 0.88 -10.45 -4.93
CA PRO A 274 1.53 -11.64 -5.46
C PRO A 274 2.59 -11.28 -6.50
N SER A 275 3.67 -12.06 -6.60
CA SER A 275 4.78 -11.79 -7.54
C SER A 275 4.32 -11.74 -9.01
N GLY A 276 3.37 -12.60 -9.39
CA GLY A 276 2.78 -12.59 -10.73
C GLY A 276 2.03 -11.28 -11.03
N THR A 277 1.27 -10.78 -10.05
CA THR A 277 0.56 -9.51 -10.15
C THR A 277 1.52 -8.33 -10.24
N LEU A 278 2.60 -8.31 -9.44
CA LEU A 278 3.63 -7.28 -9.55
C LEU A 278 4.30 -7.28 -10.94
N ARG A 279 4.63 -8.47 -11.47
CA ARG A 279 5.18 -8.61 -12.81
C ARG A 279 4.22 -8.13 -13.89
N GLU A 280 2.92 -8.39 -13.75
CA GLU A 280 1.90 -7.90 -14.68
C GLU A 280 1.74 -6.38 -14.61
N LEU A 281 1.76 -5.80 -13.40
CA LEU A 281 1.65 -4.35 -13.20
C LEU A 281 2.78 -3.59 -13.89
N LEU A 282 4.02 -4.09 -13.82
CA LEU A 282 5.20 -3.45 -14.40
C LEU A 282 5.57 -3.98 -15.78
N GLY A 283 4.92 -5.06 -16.23
CA GLY A 283 5.16 -5.73 -17.50
C GLY A 283 4.70 -4.95 -18.71
N GLN A 284 4.84 -5.57 -19.88
CA GLN A 284 4.34 -5.04 -21.15
C GLN A 284 2.85 -5.34 -21.35
N GLY A 285 2.26 -4.79 -22.42
CA GLY A 285 0.87 -5.00 -22.80
C GLY A 285 -0.11 -3.99 -22.22
N ALA A 286 -1.39 -4.12 -22.61
CA ALA A 286 -2.43 -3.11 -22.38
C ALA A 286 -2.65 -2.74 -20.89
N GLN A 287 -2.41 -3.68 -19.98
CA GLN A 287 -2.59 -3.47 -18.55
C GLN A 287 -1.29 -3.15 -17.80
N GLY A 288 -0.12 -3.45 -18.39
CA GLY A 288 1.18 -3.27 -17.75
C GLY A 288 1.80 -1.90 -18.04
N ALA A 289 2.62 -1.41 -17.11
CA ALA A 289 3.21 -0.08 -17.18
C ALA A 289 4.37 0.06 -18.18
N GLY A 290 4.85 -1.04 -18.77
CA GLY A 290 5.98 -1.04 -19.72
C GLY A 290 7.35 -0.79 -19.08
N VAL A 291 7.47 -0.96 -17.76
CA VAL A 291 8.71 -0.73 -17.00
C VAL A 291 9.69 -1.90 -17.15
N LEU A 292 9.19 -3.13 -17.20
CA LEU A 292 9.98 -4.34 -17.44
C LEU A 292 10.20 -4.56 -18.93
N ALA A 293 11.36 -5.09 -19.30
CA ALA A 293 11.63 -5.54 -20.67
C ALA A 293 10.81 -6.80 -21.04
N ASP A 294 10.51 -6.96 -22.33
CA ASP A 294 9.82 -8.14 -22.87
C ASP A 294 10.82 -9.22 -23.30
N GLY A 295 10.81 -10.39 -22.64
CA GLY A 295 11.60 -11.57 -23.04
C GLY A 295 13.11 -11.38 -23.28
N GLU A 296 13.75 -12.39 -23.89
CA GLU A 296 15.19 -12.35 -24.25
C GLU A 296 15.49 -11.52 -25.52
N SER A 297 14.46 -11.16 -26.29
CA SER A 297 14.60 -10.40 -27.53
C SER A 297 14.60 -8.90 -27.24
N GLY A 298 15.79 -8.32 -27.17
CA GLY A 298 16.04 -6.94 -26.75
C GLY A 298 15.37 -5.87 -27.63
N GLY A 299 14.24 -5.35 -27.16
CA GLY A 299 13.80 -3.98 -27.40
C GLY A 299 14.30 -3.06 -26.29
N ASP A 300 14.75 -1.85 -26.66
CA ASP A 300 15.54 -0.93 -25.84
C ASP A 300 14.81 -0.40 -24.58
N GLY A 301 15.45 -0.57 -23.41
CA GLY A 301 15.28 0.32 -22.24
C GLY A 301 14.58 -0.23 -20.99
N GLY A 302 13.88 -1.37 -21.04
CA GLY A 302 13.16 -1.92 -19.89
C GLY A 302 14.05 -2.62 -18.84
N LEU A 303 13.61 -2.64 -17.58
CA LEU A 303 14.31 -3.37 -16.50
C LEU A 303 14.28 -4.88 -16.74
N ARG A 304 15.40 -5.56 -16.47
CA ARG A 304 15.56 -7.01 -16.61
C ARG A 304 15.78 -7.66 -15.25
N GLY A 305 15.16 -8.82 -15.04
CA GLY A 305 15.34 -9.62 -13.83
C GLY A 305 14.04 -10.16 -13.26
N ASN A 306 14.15 -10.70 -12.05
CA ASN A 306 13.02 -11.16 -11.27
C ASN A 306 12.61 -10.12 -10.23
N LEU A 307 11.31 -9.83 -10.19
CA LEU A 307 10.73 -8.95 -9.18
C LEU A 307 10.29 -9.77 -7.98
N ILE A 308 10.78 -9.39 -6.82
CA ILE A 308 10.45 -9.97 -5.53
C ILE A 308 9.71 -8.89 -4.74
N PRO A 309 8.38 -8.99 -4.55
CA PRO A 309 7.66 -8.04 -3.72
C PRO A 309 8.12 -8.23 -2.26
N GLU A 310 8.28 -7.17 -1.47
CA GLU A 310 8.83 -7.29 -0.10
C GLU A 310 7.78 -6.90 0.96
N TRP A 311 7.11 -5.77 0.75
CA TRP A 311 6.14 -5.23 1.68
C TRP A 311 5.14 -4.34 0.95
N VAL A 312 3.96 -4.19 1.54
CA VAL A 312 2.97 -3.19 1.13
C VAL A 312 2.55 -2.42 2.35
N VAL A 313 2.47 -1.11 2.26
CA VAL A 313 1.89 -0.26 3.30
C VAL A 313 0.64 0.40 2.75
N LYS A 314 -0.42 0.40 3.55
CA LYS A 314 -1.67 1.12 3.34
C LYS A 314 -1.76 2.19 4.41
N TYR A 315 -2.09 3.43 4.04
CA TYR A 315 -2.26 4.51 5.00
C TYR A 315 -3.58 5.23 4.80
N THR A 316 -4.10 5.84 5.87
CA THR A 316 -5.32 6.65 5.84
C THR A 316 -5.18 7.77 6.86
N ALA A 317 -5.42 9.00 6.42
CA ALA A 317 -5.47 10.21 7.23
C ALA A 317 -6.94 10.66 7.36
N PHE A 318 -7.52 10.44 8.53
CA PHE A 318 -8.90 10.74 8.86
C PHE A 318 -9.00 12.06 9.63
N VAL A 319 -9.84 12.99 9.17
CA VAL A 319 -10.09 14.26 9.85
C VAL A 319 -11.18 14.05 10.90
N LYS A 320 -10.81 14.14 12.19
CA LYS A 320 -11.70 13.80 13.31
C LYS A 320 -12.97 14.64 13.35
N ASP A 321 -12.83 15.96 13.21
CA ASP A 321 -13.96 16.89 13.39
C ASP A 321 -14.98 16.84 12.24
N ARG A 322 -14.53 16.45 11.04
CA ARG A 322 -15.38 16.36 9.84
C ARG A 322 -15.86 14.94 9.56
N GLY A 323 -15.23 13.93 10.16
CA GLY A 323 -15.57 12.53 9.93
C GLY A 323 -15.25 12.04 8.51
N VAL A 324 -14.24 12.62 7.85
CA VAL A 324 -13.90 12.31 6.45
C VAL A 324 -12.44 11.88 6.31
N ILE A 325 -12.17 11.05 5.29
CA ILE A 325 -10.82 10.69 4.89
C ILE A 325 -10.33 11.75 3.91
N GLU A 326 -9.20 12.38 4.22
CA GLU A 326 -8.58 13.35 3.32
C GLU A 326 -7.55 12.70 2.40
N ASN A 327 -6.72 11.82 2.95
CA ASN A 327 -5.70 11.11 2.19
C ASN A 327 -5.74 9.62 2.51
N LYS A 328 -5.66 8.79 1.47
CA LYS A 328 -5.59 7.34 1.54
C LYS A 328 -4.79 6.86 0.36
N GLY A 329 -3.83 5.99 0.62
CA GLY A 329 -3.00 5.44 -0.43
C GLY A 329 -2.20 4.24 0.03
N TYR A 330 -1.31 3.83 -0.87
CA TYR A 330 -0.43 2.70 -0.71
C TYR A 330 0.98 3.04 -1.19
N PHE A 331 1.96 2.44 -0.53
CA PHE A 331 3.27 2.18 -1.13
C PHE A 331 3.54 0.68 -1.15
N ALA A 332 4.29 0.22 -2.14
CA ALA A 332 4.80 -1.14 -2.16
C ALA A 332 6.30 -1.15 -2.46
N GLY A 333 7.06 -1.95 -1.71
CA GLY A 333 8.47 -2.18 -1.98
C GLY A 333 8.68 -3.52 -2.68
N ALA A 334 9.59 -3.53 -3.64
CA ALA A 334 10.05 -4.74 -4.30
C ALA A 334 11.55 -4.66 -4.60
N GLU A 335 12.18 -5.83 -4.70
CA GLU A 335 13.55 -5.98 -5.18
C GLU A 335 13.53 -6.49 -6.63
N LEU A 336 14.39 -5.91 -7.47
CA LEU A 336 14.76 -6.47 -8.76
C LEU A 336 16.09 -7.22 -8.61
N VAL A 337 16.01 -8.54 -8.74
CA VAL A 337 17.16 -9.44 -8.75
C VAL A 337 17.54 -9.71 -10.20
N GLU A 338 18.77 -9.38 -10.58
CA GLU A 338 19.29 -9.67 -11.92
C GLU A 338 19.26 -11.18 -12.20
N ALA A 339 18.96 -11.54 -13.44
CA ALA A 339 18.78 -12.94 -13.87
C ALA A 339 20.10 -13.70 -13.96
#